data_AF-A0A953QED1-F1
#
_entry.id   AF-A0A953QED1-F1
#
_cell.length_a   1.000
_cell.length_b   1.000
_cell.length_c   1.000
_cell.angle_alpha   90.00
_cell.angle_beta   90.00
_cell.angle_gamma   90.00
#
_symmetry.space_group_name_H-M   'P 1'
#
loop_
_entity.id
_entity.type
_entity.pdbx_description
1 polymer ?
#
loop_
_entity_poly.entity_id
_entity_poly.type
_entity_poly.pdbx_seq_one_letter_code
_entity_poly.pdbx_strand_id
1 'polypeptide(L)'
;MRMLLVLICAAALHAQDPKAEADARKAMDAFMTAFNSGDAQAWSLTLNYPHVRLASGTVRVFQTAADFAREDKDYAKRLAPWHHSAWESMNAVQSGKDKVHFVVTFVRYDASGKVIGKFPSLYVVTLQNGHWGVQARSSYAP
;
A
#
# COMPACT_ATOMS: atom_id res chain seq x y z
N MET A 1 -13.38 7.47 54.23
CA MET A 1 -14.25 7.26 53.06
C MET A 1 -13.35 7.15 51.83
N ARG A 2 -13.21 5.93 51.30
CA ARG A 2 -12.34 5.57 50.15
C ARG A 2 -13.09 5.85 48.85
N MET A 3 -12.45 6.54 47.91
CA MET A 3 -12.65 6.24 46.49
C MET A 3 -11.40 6.66 45.72
N LEU A 4 -10.48 5.70 45.55
CA LEU A 4 -9.38 5.84 44.59
C LEU A 4 -9.97 5.48 43.22
N LEU A 5 -10.31 6.50 42.43
CA LEU A 5 -10.75 6.33 41.06
C LEU A 5 -9.52 5.91 40.24
N VAL A 6 -9.31 4.61 40.06
CA VAL A 6 -8.33 4.11 39.09
C VAL A 6 -8.94 4.35 37.72
N LEU A 7 -8.59 5.48 37.10
CA LEU A 7 -8.78 5.66 35.66
C LEU A 7 -7.84 4.67 34.96
N ILE A 8 -8.33 3.46 34.69
CA ILE A 8 -7.75 2.62 33.65
C ILE A 8 -8.11 3.32 32.35
N CYS A 9 -7.27 4.28 31.93
CA CYS A 9 -7.20 4.65 30.53
C CYS A 9 -6.87 3.36 29.80
N ALA A 10 -7.87 2.74 29.19
CA ALA A 10 -7.65 1.80 28.11
C ALA A 10 -6.93 2.59 27.01
N ALA A 11 -5.59 2.67 27.11
CA ALA A 11 -4.77 2.87 25.95
C ALA A 11 -5.20 1.76 25.01
N ALA A 12 -6.01 2.12 24.01
CA ALA A 12 -6.45 1.19 23.00
C ALA A 12 -5.19 0.45 22.54
N LEU A 13 -5.21 -0.86 22.76
CA LEU A 13 -4.15 -1.80 22.45
C LEU A 13 -4.01 -1.86 20.91
N HIS A 14 -3.67 -0.74 20.29
CA HIS A 14 -3.18 -0.73 18.93
C HIS A 14 -1.82 -1.39 19.05
N ALA A 15 -1.75 -2.67 18.68
CA ALA A 15 -0.47 -3.30 18.43
C ALA A 15 0.26 -2.36 17.45
N GLN A 16 1.32 -1.74 17.97
CA GLN A 16 2.28 -0.95 17.21
C GLN A 16 3.60 -1.71 17.29
N ASP A 17 4.07 -2.21 16.15
CA ASP A 17 5.38 -2.85 15.99
C ASP A 17 6.25 -1.93 15.11
N PRO A 18 7.09 -1.08 15.72
CA PRO A 18 7.89 -0.10 14.98
C PRO A 18 8.83 -0.73 13.96
N LYS A 19 9.33 -1.95 14.22
CA LYS A 19 10.21 -2.65 13.28
C LYS A 19 9.40 -3.10 12.06
N ALA A 20 8.25 -3.73 12.28
CA ALA A 20 7.37 -4.16 11.20
C ALA A 20 6.90 -2.94 10.37
N GLU A 21 6.56 -1.83 11.01
CA GLU A 21 6.21 -0.59 10.30
C GLU A 21 7.35 -0.06 9.44
N ALA A 22 8.57 -0.03 9.96
CA ALA A 22 9.74 0.42 9.21
C ALA A 22 10.03 -0.48 8.00
N ASP A 23 9.95 -1.80 8.16
CA ASP A 23 10.20 -2.74 7.06
C ASP A 23 9.06 -2.73 6.02
N ALA A 24 7.81 -2.60 6.46
CA ALA A 24 6.67 -2.46 5.57
C ALA A 24 6.68 -1.12 4.80
N ARG A 25 7.18 -0.03 5.40
CA ARG A 25 7.41 1.24 4.70
C ARG A 25 8.44 1.09 3.58
N LYS A 26 9.55 0.37 3.81
CA LYS A 26 10.53 0.07 2.74
C LYS A 26 9.88 -0.68 1.59
N ALA A 27 8.99 -1.65 1.87
CA ALA A 27 8.24 -2.34 0.83
C ALA A 27 7.30 -1.41 0.04
N MET A 28 6.68 -0.43 0.71
CA MET A 28 5.85 0.59 0.07
C MET A 28 6.67 1.59 -0.77
N ASP A 29 7.91 1.90 -0.38
CA ASP A 29 8.83 2.72 -1.17
C ASP A 29 9.32 1.97 -2.42
N ALA A 30 9.67 0.70 -2.27
CA ALA A 30 10.00 -0.19 -3.38
C ALA A 30 8.82 -0.33 -4.35
N PHE A 31 7.60 -0.49 -3.83
CA PHE A 31 6.37 -0.49 -4.60
C PHE A 31 6.23 0.78 -5.45
N MET A 32 6.38 1.96 -4.85
CA MET A 32 6.22 3.23 -5.58
C MET A 32 7.29 3.41 -6.64
N THR A 33 8.53 3.01 -6.33
CA THR A 33 9.65 3.02 -7.28
C THR A 33 9.37 2.13 -8.48
N ALA A 34 8.97 0.88 -8.24
CA ALA A 34 8.67 -0.09 -9.30
C ALA A 34 7.42 0.29 -10.10
N PHE A 35 6.41 0.88 -9.46
CA PHE A 35 5.25 1.43 -10.16
C PHE A 35 5.66 2.57 -11.11
N ASN A 36 6.52 3.48 -10.65
CA ASN A 36 6.98 4.62 -11.43
C ASN A 36 7.93 4.25 -12.56
N SER A 37 8.58 3.08 -12.53
CA SER A 37 9.40 2.63 -13.66
C SER A 37 8.56 2.17 -14.87
N GLY A 38 7.27 1.92 -14.66
CA GLY A 38 6.39 1.36 -15.70
C GLY A 38 6.66 -0.11 -16.02
N ASP A 39 7.57 -0.77 -15.28
CA ASP A 39 7.90 -2.19 -15.45
C ASP A 39 6.98 -3.06 -14.58
N ALA A 40 6.04 -3.74 -15.23
CA ALA A 40 5.10 -4.62 -14.55
C ALA A 40 5.75 -5.85 -13.90
N GLN A 41 6.89 -6.32 -14.40
CA GLN A 41 7.63 -7.42 -13.77
C GLN A 41 8.27 -6.91 -12.47
N ALA A 42 8.98 -5.79 -12.52
CA ALA A 42 9.54 -5.17 -11.32
C ALA A 42 8.44 -4.86 -10.29
N TRP A 43 7.29 -4.35 -10.74
CA TRP A 43 6.17 -4.06 -9.85
C TRP A 43 5.60 -5.33 -9.21
N SER A 44 5.47 -6.42 -9.96
CA SER A 44 4.98 -7.70 -9.46
C SER A 44 5.81 -8.27 -8.31
N LEU A 45 7.12 -7.99 -8.26
CA LEU A 45 8.05 -8.45 -7.22
C LEU A 45 7.87 -7.70 -5.89
N THR A 46 7.17 -6.57 -5.89
CA THR A 46 6.89 -5.78 -4.66
C THR A 46 5.61 -6.25 -3.92
N LEU A 47 4.95 -7.28 -4.45
CA LEU A 47 3.66 -7.76 -3.96
C LEU A 47 3.79 -9.10 -3.27
N ASN A 48 2.85 -9.39 -2.37
CA ASN A 48 2.60 -10.74 -1.87
C ASN A 48 1.36 -11.32 -2.53
N TYR A 49 1.36 -12.64 -2.72
CA TYR A 49 0.32 -13.35 -3.46
C TYR A 49 -0.43 -14.37 -2.60
N PRO A 50 -1.74 -14.57 -2.82
CA PRO A 50 -2.59 -13.87 -3.79
C PRO A 50 -2.73 -12.37 -3.46
N HIS A 51 -2.64 -11.52 -4.50
CA HIS A 51 -2.73 -10.07 -4.39
C HIS A 51 -4.14 -9.60 -4.71
N VAL A 52 -4.71 -8.75 -3.87
CA VAL A 52 -6.09 -8.24 -4.02
C VAL A 52 -6.08 -6.74 -4.33
N ARG A 53 -6.79 -6.34 -5.39
CA ARG A 53 -7.05 -4.94 -5.73
C ARG A 53 -8.55 -4.66 -5.74
N LEU A 54 -8.98 -3.72 -4.91
CA LEU A 54 -10.32 -3.14 -4.90
C LEU A 54 -10.27 -1.73 -5.48
N ALA A 55 -10.87 -1.52 -6.64
CA ALA A 55 -11.02 -0.20 -7.25
C ALA A 55 -12.02 -0.27 -8.41
N SER A 56 -12.59 0.88 -8.77
CA SER A 56 -13.48 1.04 -9.94
C SER A 56 -14.69 0.09 -9.92
N GLY A 57 -15.25 -0.15 -8.72
CA GLY A 57 -16.39 -1.05 -8.52
C GLY A 57 -16.09 -2.54 -8.67
N THR A 58 -14.81 -2.91 -8.80
CA THR A 58 -14.39 -4.31 -9.04
C THR A 58 -13.40 -4.80 -8.00
N VAL A 59 -13.40 -6.13 -7.81
CA VAL A 59 -12.36 -6.86 -7.08
C VAL A 59 -11.56 -7.67 -8.08
N ARG A 60 -10.25 -7.42 -8.15
CA ARG A 60 -9.31 -8.26 -8.91
C ARG A 60 -8.43 -9.03 -7.92
N VAL A 61 -8.23 -10.32 -8.20
CA VAL A 61 -7.34 -11.18 -7.43
C VAL A 61 -6.33 -11.80 -8.37
N PHE A 62 -5.05 -11.55 -8.13
CA PHE A 62 -3.94 -12.13 -8.88
C PHE A 62 -3.34 -13.25 -8.05
N GLN A 63 -3.25 -14.46 -8.62
CA GLN A 63 -2.74 -15.62 -7.88
C GLN A 63 -1.21 -15.65 -7.81
N THR A 64 -0.54 -15.07 -8.81
CA THR A 64 0.92 -15.11 -8.93
C THR A 64 1.50 -13.81 -9.48
N ALA A 65 2.81 -13.62 -9.33
CA ALA A 65 3.55 -12.53 -9.95
C ALA A 65 3.45 -12.53 -11.47
N ALA A 66 3.47 -13.72 -12.09
CA ALA A 66 3.32 -13.87 -13.53
C ALA A 66 1.92 -13.40 -14.00
N ASP A 67 0.87 -13.70 -13.25
CA ASP A 67 -0.49 -13.24 -13.58
C ASP A 67 -0.58 -11.72 -13.51
N PHE A 68 -0.06 -11.13 -12.43
CA PHE A 68 -0.03 -9.68 -12.27
C PHE A 68 0.74 -8.99 -13.40
N ALA A 69 1.98 -9.42 -13.67
CA ALA A 69 2.83 -8.82 -14.68
C ALA A 69 2.22 -8.92 -16.08
N ARG A 70 1.55 -10.05 -16.40
CA ARG A 70 0.86 -10.26 -17.68
C ARG A 70 -0.33 -9.32 -17.84
N GLU A 71 -1.19 -9.23 -16.83
CA GLU A 71 -2.45 -8.47 -16.92
C GLU A 71 -2.26 -6.95 -16.79
N ASP A 72 -1.24 -6.51 -16.04
CA ASP A 72 -0.95 -5.09 -15.80
C ASP A 72 0.28 -4.59 -16.60
N LYS A 73 0.75 -5.34 -17.61
CA LYS A 73 1.89 -4.99 -18.49
C LYS A 73 1.83 -3.58 -19.11
N ASP A 74 0.63 -3.08 -19.38
CA ASP A 74 0.39 -1.78 -20.00
C ASP A 74 -0.30 -0.79 -19.03
N TYR A 75 -0.27 -1.07 -17.72
CA TYR A 75 -1.00 -0.27 -16.74
C TYR A 75 -0.62 1.22 -16.80
N ALA A 76 0.68 1.53 -16.82
CA ALA A 76 1.17 2.92 -16.91
C ALA A 76 0.64 3.66 -18.16
N LYS A 77 0.56 3.00 -19.31
CA LYS A 77 0.08 3.60 -20.57
C LYS A 77 -1.40 4.01 -20.49
N ARG A 78 -2.20 3.33 -19.66
CA ARG A 78 -3.62 3.63 -19.45
C ARG A 78 -3.85 4.86 -18.55
N LEU A 79 -2.79 5.42 -17.96
CA LEU A 79 -2.89 6.52 -16.99
C LEU A 79 -2.65 7.91 -17.61
N ALA A 80 -2.50 8.03 -18.93
CA ALA A 80 -2.22 9.31 -19.58
C ALA A 80 -3.14 10.44 -19.07
N PRO A 81 -2.61 11.64 -18.73
CA PRO A 81 -1.25 12.14 -19.00
C PRO A 81 -0.21 11.85 -17.90
N TRP A 82 -0.37 10.77 -17.12
CA TRP A 82 0.53 10.39 -16.03
C TRP A 82 2.00 10.24 -16.46
N HIS A 83 2.89 10.74 -15.60
CA HIS A 83 4.34 10.54 -15.67
C HIS A 83 4.86 9.76 -14.46
N HIS A 84 4.43 10.15 -13.24
CA HIS A 84 4.83 9.47 -12.02
C HIS A 84 3.81 9.68 -10.90
N SER A 85 3.95 8.89 -9.84
CA SER A 85 3.21 9.05 -8.59
C SER A 85 4.15 9.26 -7.41
N ALA A 86 3.63 9.83 -6.32
CA ALA A 86 4.34 9.91 -5.05
C ALA A 86 3.37 9.69 -3.88
N TRP A 87 3.91 9.27 -2.74
CA TRP A 87 3.17 9.29 -1.48
C TRP A 87 3.07 10.74 -0.99
N GLU A 88 1.85 11.24 -0.78
CA GLU A 88 1.62 12.48 -0.03
C GLU A 88 1.54 12.19 1.46
N SER A 89 0.94 11.06 1.83
CA SER A 89 0.92 10.58 3.22
C SER A 89 0.96 9.06 3.28
N MET A 90 1.55 8.54 4.36
CA MET A 90 1.61 7.11 4.64
C MET A 90 1.59 6.89 6.15
N ASN A 91 0.42 6.55 6.69
CA ASN A 91 0.19 6.38 8.12
C ASN A 91 -0.09 4.91 8.44
N ALA A 92 0.74 4.29 9.27
CA ALA A 92 0.44 2.99 9.83
C ALA A 92 -0.67 3.16 10.88
N VAL A 93 -1.78 2.44 10.71
CA VAL A 93 -2.93 2.51 11.63
C VAL A 93 -3.05 1.28 12.53
N GLN A 94 -2.48 0.16 12.10
CA GLN A 94 -2.39 -1.08 12.85
C GLN A 94 -1.13 -1.84 12.40
N SER A 95 -0.37 -2.40 13.33
CA SER A 95 0.80 -3.22 12.98
C SER A 95 0.98 -4.39 13.93
N GLY A 96 1.60 -5.44 13.41
CA GLY A 96 2.06 -6.59 14.17
C GLY A 96 3.28 -7.18 13.45
N LYS A 97 3.89 -8.19 14.07
CA LYS A 97 5.18 -8.78 13.65
C LYS A 97 5.31 -9.12 12.15
N ASP A 98 4.18 -9.40 11.48
CA ASP A 98 4.12 -9.88 10.10
C ASP A 98 3.05 -9.18 9.25
N LYS A 99 2.41 -8.11 9.74
CA LYS A 99 1.39 -7.38 8.99
C LYS A 99 1.25 -5.94 9.45
N VAL A 100 1.13 -5.04 8.48
CA VAL A 100 0.88 -3.61 8.71
C VAL A 100 -0.25 -3.13 7.81
N HIS A 101 -1.17 -2.37 8.38
CA HIS A 101 -2.21 -1.66 7.65
C HIS A 101 -1.83 -0.18 7.54
N PHE A 102 -1.83 0.34 6.33
CA PHE A 102 -1.58 1.75 6.05
C PHE A 102 -2.82 2.43 5.49
N VAL A 103 -3.11 3.61 6.03
CA VAL A 103 -3.92 4.63 5.36
C VAL A 103 -2.96 5.56 4.65
N VAL A 104 -3.09 5.67 3.33
CA VAL A 104 -2.18 6.43 2.47
C VAL A 104 -2.96 7.38 1.58
N THR A 105 -2.31 8.45 1.16
CA THR A 105 -2.72 9.22 -0.02
C THR A 105 -1.56 9.20 -0.99
N PHE A 106 -1.79 8.73 -2.22
CA PHE A 106 -0.84 8.91 -3.31
C PHE A 106 -1.36 9.93 -4.31
N VAL A 107 -0.43 10.63 -4.93
CA VAL A 107 -0.68 11.68 -5.90
C VAL A 107 -0.10 11.25 -7.23
N ARG A 108 -0.82 11.52 -8.32
CA ARG A 108 -0.35 11.35 -9.69
C ARG A 108 0.02 12.71 -10.26
N TYR A 109 1.12 12.73 -11.02
CA TYR A 109 1.64 13.92 -11.69
C TYR A 109 1.79 13.67 -13.18
N ASP A 110 1.62 14.73 -13.98
CA ASP A 110 2.06 14.74 -15.37
C ASP A 110 3.57 15.09 -15.50
N ALA A 111 4.07 15.12 -16.73
CA ALA A 111 5.48 15.39 -17.02
C ALA A 111 5.93 16.82 -16.65
N SER A 112 5.00 17.76 -16.48
CA SER A 112 5.29 19.13 -16.01
C SER A 112 5.35 19.24 -14.49
N GLY A 113 5.06 18.16 -13.76
CA GLY A 113 4.94 18.14 -12.31
C GLY A 113 3.58 18.63 -11.79
N LYS A 114 2.59 18.83 -12.67
CA LYS A 114 1.24 19.19 -12.24
C LYS A 114 0.52 17.98 -11.68
N VAL A 115 -0.18 18.17 -10.56
CA VAL A 115 -1.06 17.15 -9.98
C VAL A 115 -2.24 16.88 -10.91
N ILE A 116 -2.44 15.61 -11.25
CA ILE A 116 -3.57 15.13 -12.07
C ILE A 116 -4.53 14.23 -11.29
N GLY A 117 -4.20 13.88 -10.04
CA GLY A 117 -5.11 13.19 -9.14
C GLY A 117 -4.50 12.91 -7.78
N LYS A 118 -5.36 12.87 -6.75
CA LYS A 118 -5.00 12.49 -5.37
C LYS A 118 -5.96 11.41 -4.90
N PHE A 119 -5.41 10.34 -4.34
CA PHE A 119 -6.19 9.12 -4.10
C PHE A 119 -5.94 8.60 -2.68
N PRO A 120 -6.86 8.90 -1.74
CA PRO A 120 -6.90 8.23 -0.45
C PRO A 120 -7.07 6.72 -0.66
N SER A 121 -6.35 5.91 0.10
CA SER A 121 -6.32 4.47 -0.09
C SER A 121 -5.98 3.72 1.20
N LEU A 122 -6.35 2.45 1.25
CA LEU A 122 -5.95 1.49 2.29
C LEU A 122 -5.04 0.44 1.68
N TYR A 123 -3.88 0.21 2.30
CA TYR A 123 -2.90 -0.80 1.88
C TYR A 123 -2.63 -1.76 3.03
N VAL A 124 -2.60 -3.06 2.71
CA VAL A 124 -2.24 -4.14 3.63
C VAL A 124 -0.93 -4.74 3.13
N VAL A 125 0.11 -4.62 3.96
CA VAL A 125 1.45 -5.11 3.69
C VAL A 125 1.73 -6.25 4.66
N THR A 126 2.23 -7.38 4.15
CA THR A 126 2.48 -8.57 4.96
C THR A 126 3.90 -9.06 4.80
N LEU A 127 4.38 -9.80 5.79
CA LEU A 127 5.63 -10.56 5.75
C LEU A 127 5.30 -12.02 5.44
N GLN A 128 5.74 -12.50 4.28
CA GLN A 128 5.55 -13.90 3.86
C GLN A 128 6.89 -14.47 3.41
N ASN A 129 7.33 -15.57 4.00
CA ASN A 129 8.58 -16.24 3.63
C ASN A 129 9.80 -15.29 3.61
N GLY A 130 9.86 -14.34 4.54
CA GLY A 130 10.93 -13.33 4.61
C GLY A 130 10.75 -12.12 3.69
N HIS A 131 9.67 -12.06 2.91
CA HIS A 131 9.37 -10.98 1.98
C HIS A 131 8.24 -10.06 2.49
N TRP A 132 8.55 -8.79 2.70
CA TRP A 132 7.54 -7.75 2.92
C TRP A 132 7.00 -7.26 1.57
N GLY A 133 5.70 -7.42 1.35
CA GLY A 133 5.07 -7.03 0.09
C GLY A 133 3.62 -6.59 0.26
N VAL A 134 3.12 -5.78 -0.67
CA VAL A 134 1.72 -5.35 -0.66
C VAL A 134 0.85 -6.55 -1.04
N GLN A 135 0.00 -7.02 -0.12
CA GLN A 135 -0.89 -8.15 -0.37
C GLN A 135 -2.29 -7.70 -0.77
N ALA A 136 -2.78 -6.58 -0.23
CA ALA A 136 -4.07 -6.02 -0.64
C ALA A 136 -4.03 -4.50 -0.70
N ARG A 137 -4.80 -3.93 -1.63
CA ARG A 137 -5.00 -2.49 -1.74
C ARG A 137 -6.42 -2.15 -2.16
N SER A 138 -6.97 -1.11 -1.55
CA SER A 138 -8.26 -0.50 -1.91
C SER A 138 -8.04 0.99 -2.14
N SER A 139 -8.37 1.49 -3.33
CA SER A 139 -8.13 2.89 -3.69
C SER A 139 -9.30 3.53 -4.42
N TYR A 140 -9.42 4.85 -4.28
CA TYR A 140 -10.31 5.67 -5.10
C TYR A 140 -9.73 6.00 -6.50
N ALA A 141 -8.60 5.39 -6.87
CA ALA A 141 -8.00 5.59 -8.18
C ALA A 141 -8.70 4.71 -9.23
N PRO A 142 -9.09 5.28 -10.38
CA PRO A 142 -9.70 4.51 -11.46
C PRO A 142 -8.74 3.44 -12.02
#